data_AF-A0A7V2JRN7-F1
#
_entry.id   AF-A0A7V2JRN7-F1
#
_cell.length_a   1.000
_cell.length_b   1.000
_cell.length_c   1.000
_cell.angle_alpha   90.00
_cell.angle_beta   90.00
_cell.angle_gamma   90.00
#
_symmetry.space_group_name_H-M   'P 1'
#
loop_
_entity.id
_entity.type
_entity.pdbx_description
1 polymer ?
#
loop_
_entity_poly.entity_id
_entity_poly.type
_entity_poly.pdbx_seq_one_letter_code
_entity_poly.pdbx_strand_id
1 'polypeptide(L)' 'MFKLILKPLKMIEMMGSGFFNLKSIKTKPILPAEFLIDENQHIHRAHYGKDFSDHLPIAEILSWEK' A
#
# COMPACT_ATOMS: atom_id res chain seq x y z
N MET A 1 7.07 -6.40 -9.85
CA MET A 1 6.01 -6.61 -10.86
C MET A 1 5.91 -8.04 -11.39
N PHE A 2 6.99 -8.83 -11.54
CA PHE A 2 6.87 -10.21 -12.07
C PHE A 2 5.90 -11.09 -11.26
N LYS A 3 6.02 -11.10 -9.91
CA LYS A 3 5.05 -11.75 -8.99
C LYS A 3 3.61 -11.21 -9.07
N LEU A 4 3.43 -10.05 -9.71
CA LEU A 4 2.19 -9.28 -9.73
C LEU A 4 1.43 -9.48 -11.04
N ILE A 5 2.15 -9.50 -12.16
CA ILE A 5 1.67 -9.97 -13.46
C ILE A 5 1.18 -11.42 -13.35
N LEU A 6 1.81 -12.22 -12.49
CA LEU A 6 1.41 -13.60 -12.19
C LEU A 6 0.13 -13.71 -11.32
N LYS A 7 -0.44 -12.60 -10.85
CA LYS A 7 -1.69 -12.57 -10.06
C LYS A 7 -2.81 -11.85 -10.83
N PRO A 8 -3.59 -12.57 -11.66
CA PRO A 8 -4.52 -11.97 -12.62
C PRO A 8 -5.64 -11.15 -11.96
N LEU A 9 -6.13 -11.54 -10.78
CA LEU A 9 -7.15 -10.79 -10.04
C LEU A 9 -6.68 -9.39 -9.62
N LYS A 10 -5.45 -9.30 -9.08
CA LYS A 10 -4.85 -8.01 -8.67
C LYS A 10 -4.59 -7.09 -9.87
N MET A 11 -4.30 -7.67 -11.04
CA MET A 11 -4.15 -6.92 -12.29
C MET A 11 -5.46 -6.26 -12.73
N ILE A 12 -6.59 -6.95 -12.60
CA ILE A 12 -7.92 -6.43 -12.94
C ILE A 12 -8.31 -5.29 -11.98
N GLU A 13 -8.10 -5.47 -10.67
CA GLU A 13 -8.30 -4.40 -9.67
C GLU A 13 -7.47 -3.15 -10.00
N MET A 14 -6.20 -3.34 -10.37
CA MET A 14 -5.29 -2.23 -10.72
C MET A 14 -5.73 -1.50 -11.99
N MET A 15 -6.27 -2.21 -12.98
CA MET A 15 -6.82 -1.60 -14.20
C MET A 15 -8.13 -0.84 -13.93
N GLY A 16 -8.96 -1.33 -13.00
CA GLY A 16 -10.23 -0.70 -12.62
C GLY A 16 -10.11 0.47 -11.64
N SER A 17 -9.00 0.59 -10.91
CA SER A 17 -8.84 1.61 -9.85
C SER A 17 -8.53 3.03 -10.35
N GLY A 18 -8.33 3.23 -11.66
CA GLY A 18 -7.93 4.54 -12.23
C GLY A 18 -6.49 4.95 -11.92
N PHE A 19 -5.75 4.18 -11.11
CA PHE A 19 -4.34 4.37 -10.80
C PHE A 19 -3.38 3.67 -11.77
N PHE A 20 -3.88 3.21 -12.93
CA PHE A 20 -3.08 2.52 -13.93
C PHE A 20 -2.13 3.48 -14.65
N ASN A 21 -0.94 3.64 -14.08
CA ASN A 21 0.11 4.48 -14.66
C ASN A 21 1.08 3.61 -15.48
N LEU A 22 1.06 3.77 -16.80
CA LEU A 22 1.97 3.11 -17.73
C LEU A 22 3.46 3.40 -17.42
N LYS A 23 3.77 4.51 -16.73
CA LYS A 23 5.14 4.79 -16.26
C LYS A 23 5.56 3.82 -15.15
N SER A 24 4.63 3.39 -14.29
CA SER A 24 4.87 2.41 -13.22
C SER A 24 5.22 1.02 -13.73
N ILE A 25 5.00 0.74 -15.02
CA ILE A 25 5.40 -0.52 -15.68
C ILE A 25 6.92 -0.61 -15.84
N LYS A 26 7.60 0.52 -16.09
CA LYS A 26 9.06 0.58 -16.24
C LYS A 26 9.80 0.82 -14.92
N THR A 27 9.12 1.39 -13.93
CA THR A 27 9.72 1.70 -12.62
C THR A 27 9.49 0.53 -11.65
N LYS A 28 10.48 0.21 -10.80
CA LYS A 28 10.24 -0.74 -9.70
C LYS A 28 9.06 -0.22 -8.86
N PRO A 29 8.04 -1.06 -8.55
CA PRO A 29 6.97 -0.63 -7.66
C PRO A 29 7.58 -0.26 -6.32
N ILE A 30 7.35 0.97 -5.88
CA ILE A 30 7.73 1.43 -4.55
C ILE A 30 6.80 0.71 -3.59
N LEU A 31 7.35 -0.03 -2.63
CA LEU A 31 6.55 -0.66 -1.58
C LEU A 31 6.07 0.42 -0.61
N PRO A 32 4.79 0.42 -0.21
CA PRO A 32 4.29 1.38 0.75
C PRO A 32 4.91 1.11 2.13
N ALA A 33 5.26 2.18 2.83
CA ALA A 33 5.65 2.14 4.22
C ALA A 33 4.79 3.16 4.98
N GLU A 34 4.10 2.68 6.01
CA GLU A 34 3.09 3.46 6.73
C GLU A 34 3.43 3.47 8.22
N PHE A 35 3.30 4.64 8.83
CA PHE A 35 3.64 4.86 10.23
C PHE A 35 2.47 5.54 10.94
N LEU A 36 2.04 4.97 12.06
CA LEU A 36 1.12 5.63 12.99
C LEU A 36 1.96 6.40 14.00
N ILE A 37 1.79 7.73 13.98
CA ILE A 37 2.61 8.67 14.75
C ILE A 37 1.69 9.52 15.63
N ASP A 38 2.01 9.65 16.90
CA ASP A 38 1.28 10.52 17.83
C ASP A 38 1.73 11.99 17.74
N GLU A 39 1.08 12.87 18.49
CA GLU A 39 1.41 14.30 18.56
C GLU A 39 2.78 14.57 19.18
N ASN A 40 3.34 13.62 19.91
CA ASN A 40 4.68 13.68 20.50
C ASN A 40 5.76 13.14 19.54
N GLN A 41 5.38 12.81 18.30
CA GLN A 41 6.24 12.22 17.27
C GLN A 41 6.72 10.80 17.60
N HIS A 42 6.05 10.09 18.50
CA HIS A 42 6.35 8.67 18.73
C HIS A 42 5.70 7.80 17.67
N ILE A 43 6.46 6.83 17.16
CA ILE A 43 5.96 5.82 16.23
C ILE A 43 5.34 4.69 17.06
N HIS A 44 4.03 4.53 16.97
CA HIS A 44 3.28 3.46 17.64
C HIS A 44 3.14 2.21 16.77
N ARG A 45 3.14 2.38 15.45
CA ARG A 45 3.07 1.27 14.48
C ARG A 45 3.84 1.61 13.23
N ALA A 46 4.56 0.62 12.71
CA ALA A 46 5.18 0.66 11.39
C ALA A 46 4.70 -0.55 10.57
N HIS A 47 4.14 -0.29 9.39
CA HIS A 47 3.70 -1.32 8.45
C HIS A 47 4.49 -1.18 7.15
N TYR A 48 5.18 -2.25 6.76
CA TYR A 48 5.95 -2.31 5.52
C TYR A 48 5.21 -3.25 4.56
N GLY A 49 4.57 -2.68 3.55
CA GLY A 49 3.74 -3.44 2.62
C GLY A 49 4.57 -4.43 1.78
N LYS A 50 4.04 -5.64 1.61
CA LYS A 50 4.64 -6.71 0.79
C LYS A 50 4.40 -6.50 -0.70
N ASP A 51 3.35 -5.75 -1.05
CA ASP A 51 3.05 -5.30 -2.40
C ASP A 51 2.35 -3.93 -2.39
N PHE A 52 2.12 -3.35 -3.57
CA PHE A 52 1.54 -2.00 -3.73
C PHE A 52 0.11 -1.85 -3.21
N SER A 53 -0.59 -2.95 -2.90
CA SER A 53 -1.95 -2.90 -2.35
C SER A 53 -1.98 -3.29 -0.87
N ASP A 54 -0.82 -3.58 -0.26
CA ASP A 54 -0.67 -3.97 1.13
C ASP A 54 -0.52 -2.72 2.01
N HIS A 55 -1.65 -2.14 2.36
CA HIS A 55 -1.79 -0.96 3.21
C HIS A 55 -2.46 -1.32 4.53
N LEU A 56 -2.26 -0.50 5.56
CA LEU A 56 -2.99 -0.58 6.82
C LEU A 56 -4.49 -0.41 6.57
N PRO A 57 -5.35 -1.26 7.15
CA PRO A 57 -6.79 -1.11 7.03
C PRO A 57 -7.24 0.21 7.64
N ILE A 58 -7.99 1.01 6.87
CA ILE A 58 -8.50 2.31 7.33
C ILE A 58 -9.34 2.21 8.61
N ALA A 59 -10.06 1.10 8.79
CA ALA A 59 -10.84 0.85 9.99
C ALA A 59 -9.96 0.76 11.24
N GLU A 60 -8.79 0.12 11.15
CA GLU A 60 -7.83 0.04 12.26
C GLU A 60 -7.28 1.42 12.61
N ILE A 61 -7.00 2.24 11.60
CA ILE A 61 -6.50 3.61 11.77
C ILE A 61 -7.57 4.48 12.46
N LEU A 62 -8.83 4.38 12.04
CA LEU A 62 -9.92 5.16 12.63
C LEU A 62 -10.29 4.70 14.05
N SER A 63 -10.07 3.43 14.37
CA SER A 63 -10.28 2.87 15.72
C SER A 63 -9.11 3.11 16.67
N TRP A 64 -8.01 3.70 16.18
CA TRP A 64 -6.83 3.92 17.00
C TRP A 64 -7.10 5.09 17.96
N GLU A 65 -7.35 4.73 19.22
CA GLU A 65 -7.32 5.68 20.33
C GLU A 65 -5.87 5.84 20.82
N LYS A 66 -5.45 7.09 21.00
CA LYS A 66 -4.09 7.48 21.38
C LYS A 66 -3.89 7.46 22.89
#